data_AF-A0A644ZGY8-F1
#
_entry.id   AF-A0A644ZGY8-F1
#
_cell.length_a   1.000
_cell.length_b   1.000
_cell.length_c   1.000
_cell.angle_alpha   90.00
_cell.angle_beta   90.00
_cell.angle_gamma   90.00
#
_symmetry.space_group_name_H-M   'P 1'
#
loop_
_entity.id
_entity.type
_entity.pdbx_description
1 polymer ?
#
loop_
_entity_poly.entity_id
_entity_poly.type
_entity_poly.pdbx_seq_one_letter_code
_entity_poly.pdbx_strand_id
1 'polypeptide(L)'
;MYGLLDMQPYGDVKTRAWTFRSVGCGHDVKVWSDMMSALRMYGYDYVVSIEHEDPLMSIDEGLNRAVTNLQSVLIKETPHAMWWA
;
A
#
# COMPACT_ATOMS: atom_id res chain seq x y z
N MET A 1 29.67 -9.76 -2.09
CA MET A 1 28.43 -10.53 -2.24
C MET A 1 27.53 -9.69 -3.13
N TYR A 2 27.35 -10.07 -4.40
CA TYR A 2 26.50 -9.35 -5.33
C TYR A 2 25.03 -9.69 -5.03
N GLY A 3 24.12 -8.74 -5.20
CA GLY A 3 22.68 -9.00 -5.08
C GLY A 3 22.27 -10.04 -6.11
N LEU A 4 21.76 -11.18 -5.65
CA LEU A 4 21.24 -12.22 -6.51
C LEU A 4 19.74 -11.96 -6.74
N LEU A 5 19.29 -12.10 -7.98
CA LEU A 5 17.86 -12.09 -8.29
C LEU A 5 17.20 -13.32 -7.64
N ASP A 6 16.22 -13.08 -6.76
CA ASP A 6 15.46 -14.16 -6.12
C ASP A 6 14.44 -14.75 -7.10
N MET A 7 14.78 -15.92 -7.63
CA MET A 7 13.98 -16.69 -8.60
C MET A 7 13.21 -17.85 -7.94
N GLN A 8 13.10 -17.90 -6.61
CA GLN A 8 12.33 -18.94 -5.94
C GLN A 8 10.84 -18.88 -6.36
N PRO A 9 10.06 -19.96 -6.20
CA PRO A 9 8.60 -19.93 -6.25
C PRO A 9 7.99 -18.98 -5.21
N TYR A 10 6.81 -18.40 -5.49
CA TYR A 10 6.13 -17.50 -4.53
C TYR A 10 5.72 -18.18 -3.22
N GLY A 11 5.49 -19.50 -3.25
CA GLY A 11 5.14 -20.30 -2.07
C GLY A 11 6.26 -20.47 -1.05
N ASP A 12 7.52 -20.23 -1.41
CA ASP A 12 8.69 -20.43 -0.54
C ASP A 12 8.93 -19.24 0.40
N VAL A 13 7.85 -18.70 0.99
CA VAL A 13 7.81 -17.43 1.74
C VAL A 13 8.93 -17.30 2.78
N LYS A 14 9.31 -18.41 3.44
CA LYS A 14 10.33 -18.42 4.50
C LYS A 14 11.74 -18.14 4.01
N THR A 15 12.08 -18.51 2.78
CA THR A 15 13.44 -18.42 2.23
C THR A 15 13.60 -17.32 1.21
N ARG A 16 12.48 -16.77 0.71
CA ARG A 16 12.49 -15.64 -0.22
C ARG A 16 13.06 -14.39 0.45
N ALA A 17 13.77 -13.59 -0.34
CA ALA A 17 14.26 -12.28 0.04
C ALA A 17 13.12 -11.26 0.21
N TRP A 18 11.97 -11.48 -0.45
CA TRP A 18 10.79 -10.64 -0.36
C TRP A 18 9.51 -11.41 -0.71
N THR A 19 8.36 -10.89 -0.28
CA THR A 19 7.04 -11.42 -0.61
C THR A 19 6.00 -10.29 -0.67
N PHE A 20 4.87 -10.53 -1.34
CA PHE A 20 3.74 -9.61 -1.33
C PHE A 20 3.02 -9.63 0.02
N ARG A 21 2.56 -8.47 0.47
CA ARG A 21 1.87 -8.27 1.75
C ARG A 21 0.70 -7.33 1.52
N SER A 22 -0.38 -7.48 2.30
CA SER A 22 -1.44 -6.48 2.35
C SER A 22 -0.90 -5.07 2.63
N VAL A 23 -1.60 -4.06 2.12
CA VAL A 23 -1.29 -2.64 2.37
C VAL A 23 -1.16 -2.38 3.88
N GLY A 24 -0.03 -1.80 4.30
CA GLY A 24 0.32 -1.57 5.71
C GLY A 24 1.01 -2.74 6.43
N CYS A 25 1.18 -3.90 5.79
CA CYS A 25 1.88 -5.08 6.36
C CYS A 25 3.25 -5.36 5.74
N GLY A 26 3.63 -4.64 4.68
CA GLY A 26 4.97 -4.65 4.09
C GLY A 26 5.69 -3.32 4.36
N HIS A 27 5.16 -2.25 3.78
CA HIS A 27 5.52 -0.88 4.15
C HIS A 27 4.57 -0.33 5.22
N ASP A 28 5.06 0.62 6.01
CA ASP A 28 4.25 1.33 6.99
C ASP A 28 3.12 2.14 6.33
N VAL A 29 2.10 2.49 7.10
CA VAL A 29 0.96 3.30 6.61
C VAL A 29 1.41 4.70 6.16
N LYS A 30 2.53 5.20 6.69
CA LYS A 30 3.09 6.50 6.32
C LYS A 30 3.48 6.54 4.83
N VAL A 31 4.15 5.52 4.32
CA VAL A 31 4.50 5.43 2.90
C VAL A 31 3.24 5.53 2.01
N TRP A 32 2.14 4.89 2.42
CA TRP A 32 0.86 5.01 1.71
C TRP A 32 0.25 6.42 1.79
N SER A 33 0.33 7.08 2.95
CA SER A 33 -0.09 8.47 3.11
C SER A 33 0.71 9.44 2.23
N ASP A 34 2.03 9.22 2.12
CA ASP A 34 2.90 10.02 1.26
C ASP A 34 2.52 9.83 -0.23
N MET A 35 2.22 8.60 -0.66
CA MET A 35 1.75 8.31 -2.01
C MET A 35 0.39 8.98 -2.32
N MET A 36 -0.58 8.90 -1.41
CA MET A 36 -1.88 9.57 -1.59
C MET A 36 -1.73 11.10 -1.66
N SER A 37 -0.82 11.65 -0.85
CA SER A 37 -0.50 13.09 -0.87
C SER A 37 0.13 13.51 -2.19
N ALA A 38 1.06 12.70 -2.72
CA ALA A 38 1.66 12.94 -4.03
C ALA A 38 0.60 12.91 -5.15
N LEU A 39 -0.25 11.87 -5.19
CA LEU A 39 -1.35 11.78 -6.15
C LEU A 39 -2.23 13.04 -6.12
N ARG A 40 -2.62 13.48 -4.91
CA ARG A 40 -3.43 14.68 -4.74
C ARG A 40 -2.72 15.96 -5.21
N MET A 41 -1.43 16.09 -4.91
CA MET A 41 -0.61 17.24 -5.31
C MET A 41 -0.52 17.37 -6.83
N TYR A 42 -0.49 16.26 -7.55
CA TYR A 42 -0.44 16.23 -9.02
C TYR A 42 -1.84 16.14 -9.68
N GLY A 43 -2.91 16.39 -8.91
CA GLY A 43 -4.27 16.53 -9.44
C GLY A 43 -4.97 15.21 -9.77
N TYR A 44 -4.47 14.08 -9.30
CA TYR A 44 -5.21 12.81 -9.41
C TYR A 44 -6.39 12.80 -8.42
N ASP A 45 -7.58 12.56 -8.95
CA ASP A 45 -8.85 12.61 -8.20
C ASP A 45 -9.76 11.40 -8.46
N TYR A 46 -9.18 10.33 -9.02
CA TYR A 46 -9.93 9.13 -9.39
C TYR A 46 -9.69 7.94 -8.43
N VAL A 47 -10.14 6.76 -8.84
CA VAL A 47 -10.20 5.54 -8.03
C VAL A 47 -8.82 4.97 -7.73
N VAL A 48 -8.54 4.74 -6.44
CA VAL A 48 -7.41 3.89 -6.00
C VAL A 48 -7.89 2.44 -5.94
N SER A 49 -7.37 1.60 -6.83
CA SER A 49 -7.68 0.16 -6.86
C SER A 49 -6.73 -0.65 -5.97
N ILE A 50 -7.19 -1.79 -5.48
CA ILE A 50 -6.38 -2.76 -4.73
C ILE A 50 -6.25 -4.03 -5.55
N GLU A 51 -5.01 -4.42 -5.85
CA GLU A 51 -4.65 -5.78 -6.24
C GLU A 51 -4.12 -6.50 -5.00
N HIS A 52 -4.77 -7.58 -4.60
CA HIS A 52 -4.53 -8.21 -3.30
C HIS A 52 -3.75 -9.51 -3.42
N GLU A 53 -2.54 -9.53 -2.84
CA GLU A 53 -1.71 -10.72 -2.67
C GLU A 53 -1.05 -10.71 -1.28
N ASP A 54 -1.30 -11.75 -0.48
CA ASP A 54 -0.64 -11.96 0.81
C ASP A 54 -0.61 -13.47 1.11
N PRO A 55 0.58 -14.09 1.31
CA PRO A 55 0.65 -15.53 1.56
C PRO A 55 0.49 -15.91 3.03
N LEU A 56 0.33 -14.97 3.96
CA LEU A 56 0.20 -15.22 5.40
C LEU A 56 -1.20 -14.96 5.96
N MET A 57 -2.07 -14.28 5.21
CA MET A 57 -3.46 -14.02 5.61
C MET A 57 -4.43 -14.70 4.66
N SER A 58 -5.66 -14.95 5.13
CA SER A 58 -6.75 -15.29 4.23
C SER A 58 -7.07 -14.13 3.28
N ILE A 59 -7.68 -14.42 2.14
CA ILE A 59 -8.08 -13.41 1.14
C ILE A 59 -8.92 -12.31 1.79
N ASP A 60 -9.95 -12.70 2.55
CA ASP A 60 -10.86 -11.73 3.18
C ASP A 60 -10.17 -10.92 4.26
N GLU A 61 -9.37 -11.55 5.13
CA GLU A 61 -8.64 -10.83 6.19
C GLU A 61 -7.64 -9.84 5.60
N GLY A 62 -6.87 -10.29 4.61
CA GLY A 62 -5.84 -9.49 3.96
C GLY A 62 -6.43 -8.31 3.17
N LEU A 63 -7.52 -8.54 2.44
CA LEU A 63 -8.22 -7.49 1.69
C LEU A 63 -8.89 -6.49 2.63
N ASN A 64 -9.62 -6.95 3.65
CA ASN A 64 -10.26 -6.05 4.61
C ASN A 64 -9.24 -5.16 5.31
N ARG A 65 -8.09 -5.73 5.71
CA ARG A 65 -6.99 -4.95 6.31
C ARG A 65 -6.44 -3.90 5.36
N ALA A 66 -6.23 -4.25 4.09
CA ALA A 66 -5.76 -3.30 3.08
C ALA A 66 -6.76 -2.15 2.88
N VAL A 67 -8.06 -2.45 2.82
CA VAL A 67 -9.13 -1.46 2.72
C VAL A 67 -9.14 -0.53 3.93
N THR A 68 -9.10 -1.08 5.15
CA THR A 68 -9.07 -0.27 6.39
C THR A 68 -7.87 0.67 6.40
N ASN A 69 -6.69 0.17 6.05
CA ASN A 69 -5.47 0.98 6.05
C ASN A 69 -5.52 2.09 5.01
N LEU A 70 -5.94 1.81 3.77
CA LEU A 70 -6.07 2.85 2.74
C LEU A 70 -7.15 3.87 3.09
N GLN A 71 -8.29 3.45 3.64
CA GLN A 71 -9.34 4.36 4.07
C GLN A 71 -8.86 5.38 5.11
N SER A 72 -7.89 5.01 5.95
CA SER A 72 -7.32 5.90 6.96
C SER A 72 -6.44 7.01 6.39
N VAL A 73 -5.94 6.87 5.15
CA VAL A 73 -5.01 7.81 4.52
C VAL A 73 -5.54 8.50 3.25
N LEU A 74 -6.73 8.10 2.78
CA LEU A 74 -7.35 8.71 1.61
C LEU A 74 -7.82 10.15 1.89
N ILE A 75 -7.40 11.08 1.02
CA ILE A 75 -7.85 12.47 1.03
C ILE A 75 -9.13 12.57 0.21
N LYS A 76 -10.25 12.90 0.87
CA LYS A 76 -11.58 12.90 0.25
C LYS A 76 -12.06 14.28 -0.16
N GLU A 77 -11.68 15.30 0.59
CA GLU A 77 -12.16 16.66 0.40
C GLU A 77 -11.21 17.50 -0.47
N THR A 78 -11.77 18.50 -1.16
CA THR A 78 -10.98 19.53 -1.83
C THR A 78 -10.37 20.48 -0.82
N PRO A 79 -9.08 20.84 -0.94
CA PRO A 79 -8.48 21.83 -0.06
C PRO A 79 -9.24 23.17 -0.19
N HIS A 80 -9.56 23.78 0.95
CA HIS A 80 -10.06 25.14 1.00
C HIS A 80 -8.94 26.15 0.75
N ALA A 81 -9.30 27.43 0.60
CA ALA A 81 -8.33 28.51 0.62
C ALA A 81 -7.48 28.44 1.91
N MET A 82 -6.19 28.76 1.81
CA MET A 82 -5.31 28.80 2.98
C MET A 82 -5.83 29.85 3.96
N TRP A 83 -6.18 29.43 5.17
CA TRP A 83 -6.73 30.29 6.22
C TRP A 83 -5.73 30.59 7.34
N TRP A 84 -4.62 29.86 7.38
CA TRP A 84 -3.55 29.94 8.40
C TRP A 84 -2.26 30.58 7.88
N ALA A 85 -2.26 31.07 6.64
CA ALA A 85 -1.13 31.75 6.01
C ALA A 85 -1.32 33.27 6.01
#